data_AF-L0FQV2-F1
#
_entry.id   AF-L0FQV2-F1
#
_cell.length_a   1.000
_cell.length_b   1.000
_cell.length_c   1.000
_cell.angle_alpha   90.00
_cell.angle_beta   90.00
_cell.angle_gamma   90.00
#
_symmetry.space_group_name_H-M   'P 1'
#
loop_
_entity.id
_entity.type
_entity.pdbx_description
1 polymer ?
#
loop_
_entity_poly.entity_id
_entity_poly.type
_entity_poly.pdbx_seq_one_letter_code
_entity_poly.pdbx_strand_id
1 'polypeptide(L)'
;MKRIILFCSLLLFAFQCFGFWGFYAHKRINRLAVFSLPLEMIGFYKENIAYLTENAVNPDRRRYAVKGEAEKHYIDADVYGDSAVYTLPRYWSDAVNKYGEDSLRKYGIAPWNVQFVKTQLTKAFKDKNAKAILRLSADLGHYIGDINVPLHTTENYNGQLTGQEGIHGFWESRIPELLSTDFDLFIGKAAYIPNTQMAAWEAVIQAHEAMDSVLHFEKQLSKKFSDDKKYSFEERGTINTKVYSKPFTIAYNQLLDGQVERQMKRSIKMIADFWYTAWVDAGQPDLSPLLNQQLEADAWESFSTEKKIEARDHDF
;
A
#
# COMPACT_ATOMS: atom_id res chain seq x y z
N MET A 1 33.01 13.76 27.45
CA MET A 1 31.63 13.21 27.61
C MET A 1 30.61 13.91 26.72
N LYS A 2 30.49 15.26 26.72
CA LYS A 2 29.53 15.99 25.84
C LYS A 2 29.74 15.80 24.32
N ARG A 3 30.97 15.55 23.86
CA ARG A 3 31.28 15.29 22.43
C ARG A 3 30.98 13.86 21.95
N ILE A 4 30.89 12.89 22.86
CA ILE A 4 30.55 11.49 22.53
C ILE A 4 29.03 11.34 22.38
N ILE A 5 28.27 12.06 23.20
CA ILE A 5 26.79 12.09 23.12
C ILE A 5 26.32 12.71 21.80
N LEU A 6 27.01 13.75 21.30
CA LEU A 6 26.67 14.38 20.02
C LEU A 6 26.92 13.46 18.80
N PHE A 7 27.89 12.56 18.91
CA PHE A 7 28.22 11.60 17.83
C PHE A 7 27.24 10.42 17.82
N CYS A 8 26.78 9.96 18.99
CA CYS A 8 25.73 8.94 19.09
C CYS A 8 24.36 9.44 18.61
N SER A 9 24.03 10.72 18.80
CA SER A 9 22.78 11.31 18.27
C SER A 9 22.81 11.50 16.75
N LEU A 10 23.97 11.70 16.14
CA LEU A 10 24.10 11.77 14.67
C LEU A 10 24.04 10.39 14.01
N LEU A 11 24.54 9.34 14.68
CA LEU A 11 24.46 7.96 14.18
C LEU A 11 23.03 7.38 14.23
N LEU A 12 22.21 7.79 15.20
CA LEU A 12 20.78 7.41 15.25
C LEU A 12 19.94 8.08 14.15
N PHE A 13 20.36 9.24 13.63
CA PHE A 13 19.71 9.90 12.50
C PHE A 13 20.12 9.30 11.14
N ALA A 14 21.27 8.65 11.04
CA ALA A 14 21.75 8.02 9.81
C ALA A 14 21.09 6.66 9.51
N PHE A 15 20.40 6.05 10.48
CA PHE A 15 19.75 4.74 10.33
C PHE A 15 18.30 4.80 9.81
N GLN A 16 17.75 5.98 9.49
CA GLN A 16 16.37 6.12 8.99
C GLN A 16 16.23 6.13 7.45
N CYS A 17 17.32 5.93 6.71
CA CYS A 17 17.30 5.81 5.25
C CYS A 17 17.45 4.36 4.78
N PHE A 18 16.84 3.39 5.46
CA PHE A 18 16.47 2.15 4.79
C PHE A 18 15.19 2.44 4.02
N GLY A 19 15.35 2.86 2.76
CA GLY A 19 14.24 2.84 1.82
C GLY A 19 13.74 1.41 1.78
N PHE A 20 12.53 1.17 2.29
CA PHE A 20 11.80 -0.04 1.98
C PHE A 20 11.11 0.27 0.67
N TRP A 21 11.59 -0.40 -0.37
CA TRP A 21 11.23 -0.11 -1.73
C TRP A 21 9.80 -0.64 -1.88
N GLY A 22 8.85 0.27 -2.01
CA GLY A 22 7.40 0.06 -1.92
C GLY A 22 6.74 1.31 -1.31
N PHE A 23 7.48 2.00 -0.45
CA PHE A 23 7.06 3.22 0.21
C PHE A 23 6.79 4.39 -0.75
N TYR A 24 7.60 4.53 -1.81
CA TYR A 24 7.47 5.65 -2.75
C TYR A 24 6.05 5.75 -3.34
N ALA A 25 5.51 4.62 -3.81
CA ALA A 25 4.19 4.57 -4.42
C ALA A 25 3.09 4.93 -3.41
N HIS A 26 3.08 4.32 -2.21
CA HIS A 26 2.09 4.63 -1.17
C HIS A 26 2.08 6.11 -0.77
N LYS A 27 3.27 6.71 -0.59
CA LYS A 27 3.40 8.16 -0.34
C LYS A 27 2.78 8.98 -1.47
N ARG A 28 3.13 8.64 -2.71
CA ARG A 28 2.67 9.36 -3.91
C ARG A 28 1.16 9.28 -4.07
N ILE A 29 0.56 8.08 -3.99
CA ILE A 29 -0.88 7.91 -4.21
C ILE A 29 -1.73 8.60 -3.13
N ASN A 30 -1.32 8.52 -1.85
CA ASN A 30 -1.99 9.20 -0.74
C ASN A 30 -1.93 10.72 -0.90
N ARG A 31 -0.75 11.25 -1.24
CA ARG A 31 -0.57 12.68 -1.50
C ARG A 31 -1.47 13.16 -2.63
N LEU A 32 -1.54 12.41 -3.73
CA LEU A 32 -2.32 12.80 -4.90
C LEU A 32 -3.83 12.75 -4.65
N ALA A 33 -4.31 11.79 -3.85
CA ALA A 33 -5.73 11.64 -3.53
C ALA A 33 -6.32 12.88 -2.84
N VAL A 34 -5.51 13.64 -2.10
CA VAL A 34 -5.92 14.89 -1.46
C VAL A 34 -6.47 15.91 -2.47
N PHE A 35 -5.89 15.98 -3.66
CA PHE A 35 -6.28 16.97 -4.68
C PHE A 35 -7.61 16.66 -5.37
N SER A 36 -8.20 15.50 -5.09
CA SER A 36 -9.48 15.07 -5.64
C SER A 36 -10.66 15.29 -4.69
N LEU A 37 -10.38 15.72 -3.46
CA LEU A 37 -11.39 15.97 -2.45
C LEU A 37 -12.20 17.25 -2.73
N PRO A 38 -13.48 17.31 -2.29
CA PRO A 38 -14.31 18.49 -2.44
C PRO A 38 -13.83 19.65 -1.55
N LEU A 39 -14.35 20.87 -1.79
CA LEU A 39 -13.89 22.09 -1.13
C LEU A 39 -14.02 22.04 0.40
N GLU A 40 -15.06 21.36 0.89
CA GLU A 40 -15.39 21.18 2.29
C GLU A 40 -14.38 20.27 3.03
N MET A 41 -13.64 19.43 2.29
CA MET A 41 -12.63 18.53 2.85
C MET A 41 -11.20 18.96 2.54
N ILE A 42 -10.97 19.51 1.34
CA ILE A 42 -9.63 19.73 0.80
C ILE A 42 -8.78 20.67 1.65
N GLY A 43 -9.39 21.64 2.36
CA GLY A 43 -8.67 22.53 3.28
C GLY A 43 -7.93 21.75 4.38
N PHE A 44 -8.66 20.92 5.11
CA PHE A 44 -8.12 20.09 6.19
C PHE A 44 -7.05 19.10 5.71
N TYR A 45 -7.32 18.43 4.58
CA TYR A 45 -6.38 17.45 4.03
C TYR A 45 -5.12 18.09 3.42
N LYS A 46 -5.23 19.26 2.79
CA LYS A 46 -4.05 19.97 2.24
C LYS A 46 -3.14 20.52 3.33
N GLU A 47 -3.71 21.04 4.42
CA GLU A 47 -2.92 21.48 5.58
C GLU A 47 -2.10 20.33 6.16
N ASN A 48 -2.68 19.12 6.20
CA ASN A 48 -2.08 17.91 6.76
C ASN A 48 -1.43 16.99 5.71
N ILE A 49 -1.20 17.47 4.48
CA ILE A 49 -0.76 16.61 3.37
C ILE A 49 0.60 15.95 3.64
N ALA A 50 1.49 16.62 4.38
CA ALA A 50 2.77 16.07 4.78
C ALA A 50 2.60 14.88 5.74
N TYR A 51 1.70 14.99 6.73
CA TYR A 51 1.38 13.89 7.63
C TYR A 51 0.84 12.68 6.84
N LEU A 52 -0.14 12.91 5.95
CA LEU A 52 -0.73 11.84 5.14
C LEU A 52 0.31 11.17 4.24
N THR A 53 1.19 11.97 3.63
CA THR A 53 2.26 11.47 2.77
C THR A 53 3.24 10.62 3.57
N GLU A 54 3.78 11.12 4.69
CA GLU A 54 4.84 10.43 5.43
C GLU A 54 4.36 9.22 6.23
N ASN A 55 3.09 9.23 6.68
CA ASN A 55 2.50 8.13 7.45
C ASN A 55 1.81 7.07 6.57
N ALA A 56 1.72 7.27 5.25
CA ALA A 56 1.16 6.30 4.29
C ALA A 56 1.91 4.95 4.24
N VAL A 57 3.07 4.84 4.91
CA VAL A 57 3.91 3.64 4.95
C VAL A 57 3.95 3.00 6.33
N ASN A 58 3.21 3.56 7.29
CA ASN A 58 3.20 3.06 8.65
C ASN A 58 2.61 1.66 8.80
N PRO A 59 1.58 1.22 8.04
CA PRO A 59 1.13 -0.17 8.12
C PRO A 59 2.23 -1.18 7.81
N ASP A 60 3.05 -0.90 6.78
CA ASP A 60 4.23 -1.71 6.47
C ASP A 60 5.26 -1.70 7.58
N ARG A 61 5.48 -0.56 8.25
CA ARG A 61 6.38 -0.52 9.42
C ARG A 61 5.83 -1.33 10.59
N ARG A 62 4.50 -1.35 10.76
CA ARG A 62 3.83 -2.08 11.85
C ARG A 62 3.79 -3.59 11.62
N ARG A 63 3.88 -4.09 10.39
CA ARG A 63 3.76 -5.53 10.09
C ARG A 63 4.71 -6.42 10.89
N TYR A 64 5.90 -5.91 11.22
CA TYR A 64 6.94 -6.63 11.97
C TYR A 64 6.84 -6.45 13.50
N ALA A 65 5.99 -5.53 13.95
CA ALA A 65 5.90 -5.10 15.36
C ALA A 65 4.50 -5.29 15.97
N VAL A 66 3.46 -5.42 15.14
CA VAL A 66 2.05 -5.51 15.57
C VAL A 66 1.47 -6.83 15.08
N LYS A 67 1.07 -7.68 16.04
CA LYS A 67 0.41 -8.95 15.74
C LYS A 67 -0.87 -8.72 14.93
N GLY A 68 -1.03 -9.50 13.85
CA GLY A 68 -2.18 -9.41 12.97
C GLY A 68 -2.15 -8.21 12.02
N GLU A 69 -1.05 -7.44 11.96
CA GLU A 69 -0.91 -6.40 10.94
C GLU A 69 -0.55 -6.99 9.57
N ALA A 70 0.40 -7.93 9.50
CA ALA A 70 0.89 -8.47 8.23
C ALA A 70 -0.22 -9.04 7.33
N GLU A 71 -1.17 -9.78 7.90
CA GLU A 71 -2.33 -10.36 7.19
C GLU A 71 -3.29 -9.32 6.60
N LYS A 72 -3.19 -8.04 6.96
CA LYS A 72 -4.07 -6.98 6.42
C LYS A 72 -3.63 -6.44 5.06
N HIS A 73 -2.44 -6.82 4.61
CA HIS A 73 -1.80 -6.29 3.40
C HIS A 73 -2.14 -7.11 2.15
N TYR A 74 -2.63 -8.34 2.29
CA TYR A 74 -2.84 -9.21 1.14
C TYR A 74 -4.07 -10.10 1.26
N ILE A 75 -4.33 -10.84 0.19
CA ILE A 75 -5.23 -12.00 0.16
C ILE A 75 -4.69 -13.02 -0.84
N ASP A 76 -4.20 -14.17 -0.37
CA ASP A 76 -3.72 -15.24 -1.24
C ASP A 76 -4.91 -16.02 -1.79
N ALA A 77 -5.55 -15.46 -2.81
CA ALA A 77 -6.84 -15.93 -3.28
C ALA A 77 -6.75 -17.33 -3.90
N ASP A 78 -5.64 -17.64 -4.56
CA ASP A 78 -5.32 -18.92 -5.19
C ASP A 78 -5.35 -20.12 -4.24
N VAL A 79 -5.06 -19.91 -2.95
CA VAL A 79 -5.19 -20.95 -1.92
C VAL A 79 -6.61 -21.49 -1.79
N TYR A 80 -7.61 -20.68 -2.13
CA TYR A 80 -9.02 -21.06 -2.05
C TYR A 80 -9.55 -21.72 -3.34
N GLY A 81 -8.66 -21.97 -4.31
CA GLY A 81 -8.94 -22.67 -5.56
C GLY A 81 -9.04 -21.76 -6.78
N ASP A 82 -9.22 -22.39 -7.94
CA ASP A 82 -9.33 -21.69 -9.22
C ASP A 82 -10.46 -20.67 -9.20
N SER A 83 -10.19 -19.47 -9.72
CA SER A 83 -11.16 -18.38 -9.79
C SER A 83 -11.73 -17.97 -8.43
N ALA A 84 -11.05 -18.27 -7.33
CA ALA A 84 -11.49 -17.95 -5.97
C ALA A 84 -11.75 -16.46 -5.74
N VAL A 85 -11.06 -15.56 -6.45
CA VAL A 85 -11.34 -14.12 -6.41
C VAL A 85 -12.80 -13.78 -6.75
N TYR A 86 -13.52 -14.63 -7.51
CA TYR A 86 -14.94 -14.46 -7.81
C TYR A 86 -15.88 -15.17 -6.83
N THR A 87 -15.40 -16.17 -6.09
CA THR A 87 -16.24 -17.05 -5.25
C THR A 87 -16.06 -16.84 -3.74
N LEU A 88 -14.99 -16.14 -3.33
CA LEU A 88 -14.75 -15.77 -1.94
C LEU A 88 -15.88 -14.89 -1.40
N PRO A 89 -16.44 -15.19 -0.20
CA PRO A 89 -17.50 -14.40 0.39
C PRO A 89 -17.11 -12.94 0.61
N ARG A 90 -17.99 -12.03 0.18
CA ARG A 90 -17.67 -10.60 0.17
C ARG A 90 -17.71 -9.97 1.55
N TYR A 91 -18.52 -10.51 2.45
CA TYR A 91 -18.66 -10.04 3.82
C TYR A 91 -17.90 -10.93 4.80
N TRP A 92 -17.29 -10.31 5.81
CA TRP A 92 -16.42 -11.00 6.77
C TRP A 92 -17.14 -12.15 7.51
N SER A 93 -18.38 -11.93 7.95
CA SER A 93 -19.16 -12.96 8.65
C SER A 93 -19.34 -14.22 7.81
N ASP A 94 -19.63 -14.06 6.52
CA ASP A 94 -19.86 -15.18 5.61
C ASP A 94 -18.55 -15.91 5.30
N ALA A 95 -17.45 -15.15 5.19
CA ALA A 95 -16.11 -15.70 5.02
C ALA A 95 -15.73 -16.56 6.23
N VAL A 96 -15.91 -16.04 7.45
CA VAL A 96 -15.60 -16.75 8.69
C VAL A 96 -16.45 -18.01 8.83
N ASN A 97 -17.75 -17.93 8.52
CA ASN A 97 -18.64 -19.10 8.56
C ASN A 97 -18.22 -20.20 7.57
N LYS A 98 -17.64 -19.82 6.42
CA LYS A 98 -17.25 -20.76 5.37
C LYS A 98 -15.85 -21.36 5.56
N TYR A 99 -14.88 -20.55 5.96
CA TYR A 99 -13.45 -20.94 5.98
C TYR A 99 -12.82 -20.91 7.37
N GLY A 100 -13.49 -20.34 8.37
CA GLY A 100 -12.92 -20.12 9.70
C GLY A 100 -11.96 -18.92 9.73
N GLU A 101 -11.93 -18.22 10.87
CA GLU A 101 -11.12 -17.00 11.03
C GLU A 101 -9.62 -17.27 10.94
N ASP A 102 -9.12 -18.36 11.55
CA ASP A 102 -7.69 -18.69 11.53
C ASP A 102 -7.17 -18.92 10.11
N SER A 103 -7.96 -19.57 9.24
CA SER A 103 -7.60 -19.78 7.84
C SER A 103 -7.56 -18.46 7.08
N LEU A 104 -8.57 -17.60 7.25
CA LEU A 104 -8.62 -16.31 6.59
C LEU A 104 -7.45 -15.42 6.98
N ARG A 105 -7.12 -15.36 8.28
CA ARG A 105 -5.99 -14.59 8.79
C ARG A 105 -4.65 -15.11 8.25
N LYS A 106 -4.48 -16.43 8.16
CA LYS A 106 -3.28 -17.04 7.57
C LYS A 106 -3.05 -16.62 6.11
N TYR A 107 -4.11 -16.60 5.31
CA TYR A 107 -4.04 -16.33 3.87
C TYR A 107 -4.45 -14.90 3.50
N GLY A 108 -4.47 -13.99 4.46
CA GLY A 108 -4.68 -12.57 4.23
C GLY A 108 -6.16 -12.14 4.20
N ILE A 109 -6.40 -10.94 4.72
CA ILE A 109 -7.73 -10.36 4.96
C ILE A 109 -7.90 -8.95 4.39
N ALA A 110 -7.03 -8.52 3.48
CA ALA A 110 -6.96 -7.13 3.00
C ALA A 110 -8.30 -6.51 2.56
N PRO A 111 -9.13 -7.13 1.68
CA PRO A 111 -10.37 -6.51 1.23
C PRO A 111 -11.39 -6.28 2.36
N TRP A 112 -11.42 -7.15 3.38
CA TRP A 112 -12.27 -6.95 4.56
C TRP A 112 -11.67 -5.90 5.51
N ASN A 113 -10.35 -5.86 5.64
CA ASN A 113 -9.67 -4.85 6.44
C ASN A 113 -9.89 -3.42 5.88
N VAL A 114 -9.89 -3.24 4.56
CA VAL A 114 -10.23 -1.95 3.92
C VAL A 114 -11.61 -1.45 4.36
N GLN A 115 -12.63 -2.32 4.35
CA GLN A 115 -13.96 -1.99 4.85
C GLN A 115 -13.97 -1.67 6.35
N PHE A 116 -13.22 -2.44 7.15
CA PHE A 116 -13.10 -2.23 8.59
C PHE A 116 -12.47 -0.87 8.92
N VAL A 117 -11.35 -0.52 8.29
CA VAL A 117 -10.66 0.77 8.48
C VAL A 117 -11.51 1.93 7.99
N LYS A 118 -12.20 1.78 6.85
CA LYS A 118 -13.19 2.77 6.38
C LYS A 118 -14.27 3.03 7.43
N THR A 119 -14.80 1.98 8.06
CA THR A 119 -15.83 2.12 9.10
C THR A 119 -15.30 2.88 10.32
N GLN A 120 -14.05 2.63 10.72
CA GLN A 120 -13.39 3.40 11.78
C GLN A 120 -13.17 4.85 11.37
N LEU A 121 -12.79 5.12 10.12
CA LEU A 121 -12.62 6.48 9.60
C LEU A 121 -13.95 7.25 9.63
N THR A 122 -15.06 6.62 9.22
CA THR A 122 -16.40 7.21 9.36
C THR A 122 -16.70 7.58 10.81
N LYS A 123 -16.38 6.70 11.77
CA LYS A 123 -16.54 7.02 13.20
C LYS A 123 -15.66 8.19 13.63
N ALA A 124 -14.40 8.23 13.21
CA ALA A 124 -13.50 9.33 13.53
C ALA A 124 -14.00 10.68 13.00
N PHE A 125 -14.61 10.71 11.82
CA PHE A 125 -15.30 11.89 11.30
C PHE A 125 -16.52 12.29 12.14
N LYS A 126 -17.39 11.33 12.51
CA LYS A 126 -18.55 11.60 13.38
C LYS A 126 -18.13 12.21 14.72
N ASP A 127 -17.04 11.69 15.28
CA ASP A 127 -16.49 12.13 16.56
C ASP A 127 -15.63 13.41 16.42
N LYS A 128 -15.44 13.93 15.19
CA LYS A 128 -14.57 15.08 14.86
C LYS A 128 -13.16 14.96 15.43
N ASN A 129 -12.62 13.74 15.46
CA ASN A 129 -11.29 13.47 16.01
C ASN A 129 -10.22 13.61 14.92
N ALA A 130 -9.60 14.80 14.82
CA ALA A 130 -8.62 15.14 13.78
C ALA A 130 -7.45 14.12 13.71
N LYS A 131 -6.88 13.76 14.85
CA LYS A 131 -5.77 12.80 14.93
C LYS A 131 -6.17 11.44 14.36
N ALA A 132 -7.34 10.93 14.77
CA ALA A 132 -7.84 9.65 14.28
C ALA A 132 -8.19 9.70 12.79
N ILE A 133 -8.79 10.80 12.30
CA ILE A 133 -9.10 10.99 10.88
C ILE A 133 -7.83 10.87 10.04
N LEU A 134 -6.74 11.54 10.43
CA LEU A 134 -5.50 11.56 9.66
C LEU A 134 -4.77 10.22 9.69
N ARG A 135 -4.64 9.61 10.87
CA ARG A 135 -4.03 8.27 11.01
C ARG A 135 -4.79 7.24 10.17
N LEU A 136 -6.12 7.17 10.34
CA LEU A 136 -6.95 6.22 9.61
C LEU A 136 -7.04 6.52 8.12
N SER A 137 -6.95 7.78 7.70
CA SER A 137 -6.88 8.14 6.27
C SER A 137 -5.60 7.63 5.62
N ALA A 138 -4.45 7.84 6.28
CA ALA A 138 -3.15 7.34 5.79
C ALA A 138 -3.10 5.81 5.76
N ASP A 139 -3.55 5.16 6.84
CA ASP A 139 -3.62 3.69 6.91
C ASP A 139 -4.58 3.12 5.85
N LEU A 140 -5.79 3.71 5.70
CA LEU A 140 -6.74 3.27 4.67
C LEU A 140 -6.17 3.44 3.27
N GLY A 141 -5.46 4.54 3.01
CA GLY A 141 -4.85 4.78 1.72
C GLY A 141 -3.72 3.80 1.39
N HIS A 142 -2.99 3.31 2.40
CA HIS A 142 -2.03 2.24 2.24
C HIS A 142 -2.70 0.92 1.83
N TYR A 143 -3.68 0.45 2.63
CA TYR A 143 -4.37 -0.82 2.35
C TYR A 143 -5.12 -0.81 1.02
N ILE A 144 -5.65 0.35 0.59
CA ILE A 144 -6.23 0.50 -0.75
C ILE A 144 -5.14 0.37 -1.83
N GLY A 145 -3.95 0.91 -1.60
CA GLY A 145 -2.79 0.69 -2.46
C GLY A 145 -2.47 -0.79 -2.63
N ASP A 146 -2.39 -1.53 -1.52
CA ASP A 146 -2.06 -2.96 -1.50
C ASP A 146 -3.04 -3.81 -2.30
N ILE A 147 -4.35 -3.62 -2.10
CA ILE A 147 -5.36 -4.42 -2.83
C ILE A 147 -5.43 -4.10 -4.33
N ASN A 148 -4.73 -3.06 -4.78
CA ASN A 148 -4.53 -2.75 -6.21
C ASN A 148 -3.19 -3.30 -6.75
N VAL A 149 -2.39 -3.99 -5.93
CA VAL A 149 -1.16 -4.66 -6.38
C VAL A 149 -1.48 -6.09 -6.80
N PRO A 150 -1.25 -6.51 -8.07
CA PRO A 150 -1.54 -7.87 -8.52
C PRO A 150 -0.90 -8.96 -7.65
N LEU A 151 0.35 -8.74 -7.24
CA LEU A 151 1.13 -9.68 -6.44
C LEU A 151 0.69 -9.80 -4.97
N HIS A 152 -0.18 -8.91 -4.48
CA HIS A 152 -0.79 -9.04 -3.14
C HIS A 152 -2.05 -9.93 -3.16
N THR A 153 -2.33 -10.60 -4.28
CA THR A 153 -3.53 -11.43 -4.47
C THR A 153 -3.26 -12.94 -4.61
N THR A 154 -2.02 -13.38 -4.36
CA THR A 154 -1.52 -14.74 -4.66
C THR A 154 -0.45 -15.18 -3.67
N GLU A 155 -0.38 -16.48 -3.38
CA GLU A 155 0.75 -17.05 -2.65
C GLU A 155 2.07 -16.95 -3.43
N ASN A 156 2.06 -16.80 -4.76
CA ASN A 156 3.23 -16.54 -5.60
C ASN A 156 3.64 -15.06 -5.60
N TYR A 157 3.47 -14.36 -4.48
CA TYR A 157 3.62 -12.90 -4.36
C TYR A 157 4.99 -12.38 -4.80
N ASN A 158 6.06 -13.15 -4.63
CA ASN A 158 7.40 -12.77 -5.06
C ASN A 158 7.89 -13.54 -6.29
N GLY A 159 7.02 -14.27 -7.01
CA GLY A 159 7.43 -15.10 -8.14
C GLY A 159 8.22 -16.36 -7.74
N GLN A 160 8.25 -16.70 -6.45
CA GLN A 160 9.03 -17.80 -5.88
C GLN A 160 8.55 -19.19 -6.34
N LEU A 161 7.29 -19.32 -6.74
CA LEU A 161 6.72 -20.56 -7.28
C LEU A 161 6.92 -20.70 -8.79
N THR A 162 7.27 -19.62 -9.48
CA THR A 162 7.44 -19.60 -10.96
C THR A 162 8.85 -19.30 -11.44
N GLY A 163 9.80 -19.10 -10.51
CA GLY A 163 11.22 -18.87 -10.78
C GLY A 163 11.56 -17.41 -11.11
N GLN A 164 10.87 -16.46 -10.49
CA GLN A 164 10.93 -15.02 -10.78
C GLN A 164 11.13 -14.21 -9.48
N GLU A 165 11.86 -14.79 -8.53
CA GLU A 165 12.08 -14.22 -7.20
C GLU A 165 12.61 -12.77 -7.28
N GLY A 166 11.97 -11.86 -6.54
CA GLY A 166 12.23 -10.42 -6.56
C GLY A 166 11.29 -9.61 -7.47
N ILE A 167 10.35 -10.25 -8.16
CA ILE A 167 9.38 -9.54 -9.01
C ILE A 167 8.44 -8.62 -8.22
N HIS A 168 8.22 -8.90 -6.92
CA HIS A 168 7.40 -8.04 -6.05
C HIS A 168 8.00 -6.64 -5.96
N GLY A 169 9.24 -6.54 -5.45
CA GLY A 169 9.94 -5.25 -5.33
C GLY A 169 10.26 -4.61 -6.70
N PHE A 170 10.35 -5.43 -7.75
CA PHE A 170 10.46 -4.91 -9.10
C PHE A 170 9.21 -4.15 -9.54
N TRP A 171 8.02 -4.74 -9.35
CA TRP A 171 6.76 -4.15 -9.77
C TRP A 171 6.33 -2.98 -8.88
N GLU A 172 6.39 -3.17 -7.56
CA GLU A 172 5.84 -2.23 -6.57
C GLU A 172 6.75 -1.01 -6.33
N SER A 173 8.04 -1.15 -6.60
CA SER A 173 9.03 -0.19 -6.14
C SER A 173 9.85 0.35 -7.29
N ARG A 174 10.61 -0.54 -7.94
CA ARG A 174 11.59 -0.16 -8.96
C ARG A 174 10.93 0.55 -10.15
N ILE A 175 9.78 0.05 -10.63
CA ILE A 175 9.06 0.68 -11.73
C ILE A 175 8.56 2.08 -11.33
N PRO A 176 7.79 2.26 -10.23
CA PRO A 176 7.37 3.59 -9.80
C PRO A 176 8.52 4.58 -9.59
N GLU A 177 9.61 4.19 -8.93
CA GLU A 177 10.69 5.15 -8.66
C GLU A 177 11.45 5.56 -9.91
N LEU A 178 11.59 4.65 -10.89
CA LEU A 178 12.26 4.98 -12.15
C LEU A 178 11.38 5.74 -13.12
N LEU A 179 10.08 5.44 -13.19
CA LEU A 179 9.22 5.86 -14.31
C LEU A 179 8.06 6.78 -13.92
N SER A 180 7.70 6.90 -12.64
CA SER A 180 6.49 7.64 -12.24
C SER A 180 6.53 9.15 -12.45
N THR A 181 7.71 9.72 -12.77
CA THR A 181 7.81 11.12 -13.19
C THR A 181 7.07 11.37 -14.52
N ASP A 182 6.94 10.34 -15.34
CA ASP A 182 6.33 10.40 -16.67
C ASP A 182 4.87 9.90 -16.67
N PHE A 183 4.35 9.44 -15.52
CA PHE A 183 2.96 8.97 -15.40
C PHE A 183 1.96 10.12 -15.34
N ASP A 184 0.85 10.00 -16.08
CA ASP A 184 -0.32 10.88 -15.94
C ASP A 184 -1.25 10.36 -14.84
N LEU A 185 -1.02 10.83 -13.62
CA LEU A 185 -1.77 10.42 -12.43
C LEU A 185 -3.00 11.29 -12.13
N PHE A 186 -3.51 12.06 -13.10
CA PHE A 186 -4.73 12.85 -12.90
C PHE A 186 -5.99 11.95 -12.88
N ILE A 187 -6.81 12.04 -11.82
CA ILE A 187 -7.98 11.15 -11.62
C ILE A 187 -9.32 11.87 -11.35
N GLY A 188 -9.41 13.17 -11.57
CA GLY A 188 -10.66 13.92 -11.39
C GLY A 188 -11.10 14.03 -9.92
N LYS A 189 -12.41 14.16 -9.70
CA LYS A 189 -13.00 14.37 -8.37
C LYS A 189 -13.36 13.06 -7.67
N ALA A 190 -13.33 13.08 -6.34
CA ALA A 190 -13.86 12.02 -5.50
C ALA A 190 -15.37 11.83 -5.75
N ALA A 191 -15.82 10.59 -5.65
CA ALA A 191 -17.21 10.17 -5.83
C ALA A 191 -17.64 9.28 -4.65
N TYR A 192 -18.93 9.33 -4.33
CA TYR A 192 -19.51 8.49 -3.28
C TYR A 192 -19.57 7.03 -3.74
N ILE A 193 -19.20 6.10 -2.86
CA ILE A 193 -19.28 4.66 -3.09
C ILE A 193 -20.43 4.07 -2.26
N PRO A 194 -21.54 3.63 -2.90
CA PRO A 194 -22.68 3.06 -2.18
C PRO A 194 -22.34 1.81 -1.37
N ASN A 195 -21.41 0.99 -1.85
CA ASN A 195 -20.97 -0.24 -1.17
C ASN A 195 -19.44 -0.37 -1.23
N THR A 196 -18.78 0.10 -0.17
CA THR A 196 -17.33 0.12 -0.05
C THR A 196 -16.72 -1.29 0.08
N GLN A 197 -17.45 -2.25 0.65
CA GLN A 197 -17.00 -3.64 0.70
C GLN A 197 -16.91 -4.25 -0.72
N MET A 198 -17.92 -4.00 -1.56
CA MET A 198 -17.90 -4.48 -2.94
C MET A 198 -16.83 -3.79 -3.78
N ALA A 199 -16.62 -2.48 -3.58
CA ALA A 199 -15.54 -1.76 -4.25
C ALA A 199 -14.14 -2.31 -3.88
N ALA A 200 -13.93 -2.69 -2.61
CA ALA A 200 -12.69 -3.35 -2.19
C ALA A 200 -12.46 -4.68 -2.90
N TRP A 201 -13.51 -5.49 -3.06
CA TRP A 201 -13.42 -6.75 -3.78
C TRP A 201 -13.21 -6.59 -5.28
N GLU A 202 -13.88 -5.61 -5.89
CA GLU A 202 -13.68 -5.29 -7.30
C GLU A 202 -12.23 -4.89 -7.59
N ALA A 203 -11.60 -4.13 -6.69
CA ALA A 203 -10.18 -3.81 -6.81
C ALA A 203 -9.29 -5.06 -6.74
N VAL A 204 -9.54 -5.98 -5.79
CA VAL A 204 -8.81 -7.25 -5.69
C VAL A 204 -8.98 -8.10 -6.95
N ILE A 205 -10.20 -8.21 -7.49
CA ILE A 205 -10.48 -8.97 -8.72
C ILE A 205 -9.66 -8.39 -9.88
N GLN A 206 -9.75 -7.07 -10.09
CA GLN A 206 -9.03 -6.39 -11.17
C GLN A 206 -7.51 -6.51 -11.03
N ALA A 207 -6.99 -6.42 -9.80
CA ALA A 207 -5.57 -6.62 -9.53
C ALA A 207 -5.14 -8.07 -9.83
N HIS A 208 -5.92 -9.05 -9.40
CA HIS A 208 -5.64 -10.47 -9.63
C HIS A 208 -5.71 -10.84 -11.12
N GLU A 209 -6.69 -10.32 -11.86
CA GLU A 209 -6.78 -10.50 -13.32
C GLU A 209 -5.57 -9.94 -14.08
N ALA A 210 -4.83 -8.99 -13.48
CA ALA A 210 -3.64 -8.39 -14.08
C ALA A 210 -2.32 -9.14 -13.73
N MET A 211 -2.37 -10.09 -12.80
CA MET A 211 -1.22 -10.84 -12.28
C MET A 211 -0.57 -11.72 -13.33
N ASP A 212 -1.37 -12.32 -14.22
CA ASP A 212 -0.89 -13.20 -15.28
C ASP A 212 0.15 -12.50 -16.17
N SER A 213 -0.11 -11.25 -16.53
CA SER A 213 0.71 -10.40 -17.37
C SER A 213 2.01 -10.01 -16.67
N VAL A 214 1.95 -9.76 -15.35
CA VAL A 214 3.13 -9.50 -14.51
C VAL A 214 4.10 -10.69 -14.62
N LEU A 215 3.63 -11.89 -14.32
CA LEU A 215 4.47 -13.08 -14.32
C LEU A 215 4.88 -13.48 -15.76
N HIS A 216 3.94 -13.46 -16.70
CA HIS A 216 4.19 -13.90 -18.07
C HIS A 216 5.22 -13.03 -18.79
N PHE A 217 5.07 -11.70 -18.74
CA PHE A 217 5.95 -10.80 -19.49
C PHE A 217 7.34 -10.69 -18.87
N GLU A 218 7.49 -10.82 -17.55
CA GLU A 218 8.82 -10.82 -16.94
C GLU A 218 9.60 -12.07 -17.40
N LYS A 219 8.93 -13.23 -17.44
CA LYS A 219 9.52 -14.48 -17.93
C LYS A 219 9.82 -14.43 -19.42
N GLN A 220 8.93 -13.85 -20.22
CA GLN A 220 9.13 -13.67 -21.65
C GLN A 220 10.32 -12.74 -21.94
N LEU A 221 10.42 -11.62 -21.22
CA LEU A 221 11.48 -10.64 -21.40
C LEU A 221 12.82 -11.17 -20.90
N SER A 222 12.84 -11.93 -19.81
CA SER A 222 14.04 -12.59 -19.29
C SER A 222 14.69 -13.52 -20.31
N LYS A 223 13.93 -14.15 -21.21
CA LYS A 223 14.50 -14.97 -22.30
C LYS A 223 15.22 -14.15 -23.39
N LYS A 224 14.97 -12.84 -23.45
CA LYS A 224 15.54 -11.92 -24.46
C LYS A 224 16.74 -11.14 -23.92
N PHE A 225 16.92 -11.09 -22.59
CA PHE A 225 18.01 -10.40 -21.93
C PHE A 225 18.99 -11.42 -21.35
N SER A 226 20.28 -11.22 -21.54
CA SER A 226 21.30 -11.93 -20.78
C SER A 226 21.31 -11.43 -19.33
N ASP A 227 21.74 -12.26 -18.38
CA ASP A 227 21.70 -11.92 -16.95
C ASP A 227 22.47 -10.64 -16.61
N ASP A 228 23.59 -10.38 -17.29
CA ASP A 228 24.41 -9.17 -17.17
C ASP A 228 23.70 -7.89 -17.65
N LYS A 229 22.65 -8.04 -18.46
CA LYS A 229 21.81 -6.93 -18.95
C LYS A 229 20.48 -6.84 -18.24
N LYS A 230 19.98 -7.94 -17.68
CA LYS A 230 18.74 -7.98 -16.89
C LYS A 230 18.90 -7.21 -15.58
N TYR A 231 20.05 -7.35 -14.94
CA TYR A 231 20.31 -6.75 -13.64
C TYR A 231 21.38 -5.64 -13.71
N SER A 232 21.33 -4.74 -12.74
CA SER A 232 22.39 -3.77 -12.43
C SER A 232 22.65 -3.78 -10.93
N PHE A 233 23.78 -3.22 -10.51
CA PHE A 233 24.07 -3.00 -9.10
C PHE A 233 23.97 -1.51 -8.79
N GLU A 234 23.26 -1.19 -7.72
CA GLU A 234 23.13 0.18 -7.24
C GLU A 234 23.56 0.26 -5.77
N GLU A 235 24.31 1.31 -5.45
CA GLU A 235 24.78 1.59 -4.10
C GLU A 235 23.66 2.29 -3.32
N ARG A 236 23.24 1.66 -2.22
CA ARG A 236 22.20 2.17 -1.31
C ARG A 236 22.80 2.36 0.07
N GLY A 237 23.17 3.59 0.38
CA GLY A 237 23.95 3.87 1.59
C GLY A 237 25.30 3.16 1.50
N THR A 238 25.48 2.08 2.27
CA THR A 238 26.70 1.25 2.28
C THR A 238 26.52 -0.13 1.65
N ILE A 239 25.33 -0.47 1.14
CA ILE A 239 25.03 -1.81 0.61
C ILE A 239 24.87 -1.73 -0.91
N ASN A 240 25.59 -2.57 -1.64
CA ASN A 240 25.36 -2.79 -3.07
C ASN A 240 24.23 -3.80 -3.25
N THR A 241 23.14 -3.37 -3.87
CA THR A 241 21.95 -4.21 -4.09
C THR A 241 21.84 -4.56 -5.57
N LYS A 242 21.58 -5.85 -5.86
CA LYS A 242 21.26 -6.31 -7.21
C LYS A 242 19.82 -5.92 -7.52
N VAL A 243 19.61 -5.11 -8.55
CA VAL A 243 18.30 -4.61 -8.96
C VAL A 243 18.04 -4.90 -10.43
N TYR A 244 16.78 -4.86 -10.85
CA TYR A 244 16.44 -4.87 -12.26
C TYR A 244 17.01 -3.62 -12.96
N SER A 245 17.64 -3.83 -14.11
CA SER A 245 18.29 -2.75 -14.86
C SER A 245 17.26 -1.78 -15.43
N LYS A 246 17.65 -0.52 -15.64
CA LYS A 246 16.76 0.48 -16.26
C LYS A 246 16.27 0.05 -17.66
N PRO A 247 17.10 -0.49 -18.57
CA PRO A 247 16.61 -0.99 -19.86
C PRO A 247 15.58 -2.12 -19.73
N PHE A 248 15.79 -3.07 -18.81
CA PHE A 248 14.82 -4.14 -18.57
C PHE A 248 13.51 -3.58 -18.01
N THR A 249 13.59 -2.64 -17.07
CA THR A 249 12.43 -1.95 -16.46
C THR A 249 11.57 -1.25 -17.52
N ILE A 250 12.19 -0.49 -18.43
CA ILE A 250 11.48 0.23 -19.49
C ILE A 250 10.79 -0.75 -20.45
N ALA A 251 11.52 -1.78 -20.91
CA ALA A 251 10.96 -2.78 -21.82
C ALA A 251 9.82 -3.58 -21.17
N TYR A 252 9.94 -3.91 -19.89
CA TYR A 252 8.90 -4.59 -19.13
C TYR A 252 7.65 -3.73 -18.96
N ASN A 253 7.80 -2.46 -18.58
CA ASN A 253 6.67 -1.53 -18.45
C ASN A 253 5.92 -1.33 -19.78
N GLN A 254 6.64 -1.36 -20.92
CA GLN A 254 6.04 -1.33 -22.26
C GLN A 254 5.23 -2.61 -22.56
N LEU A 255 5.73 -3.79 -22.19
CA LEU A 255 4.98 -5.05 -22.36
C LEU A 255 3.74 -5.11 -21.46
N LEU A 256 3.81 -4.53 -20.26
CA LEU A 256 2.67 -4.36 -19.36
C LEU A 256 1.67 -3.29 -19.84
N ASP A 257 1.95 -2.60 -20.95
CA ASP A 257 1.12 -1.52 -21.49
C ASP A 257 0.83 -0.42 -20.45
N GLY A 258 1.79 -0.11 -19.57
CA GLY A 258 1.56 0.89 -18.51
C GLY A 258 0.65 0.43 -17.36
N GLN A 259 0.58 -0.88 -17.10
CA GLN A 259 -0.22 -1.45 -16.00
C GLN A 259 0.04 -0.76 -14.65
N VAL A 260 1.30 -0.46 -14.30
CA VAL A 260 1.65 0.16 -13.01
C VAL A 260 1.02 1.55 -12.88
N GLU A 261 1.09 2.37 -13.92
CA GLU A 261 0.43 3.68 -13.96
C GLU A 261 -1.09 3.54 -13.79
N ARG A 262 -1.71 2.58 -14.50
CA ARG A 262 -3.16 2.33 -14.37
C ARG A 262 -3.54 1.93 -12.95
N GLN A 263 -2.79 1.04 -12.30
CA GLN A 263 -3.04 0.65 -10.92
C GLN A 263 -2.84 1.82 -9.96
N MET A 264 -1.80 2.64 -10.13
CA MET A 264 -1.63 3.86 -9.34
C MET A 264 -2.81 4.82 -9.49
N LYS A 265 -3.32 5.04 -10.71
CA LYS A 265 -4.53 5.86 -10.93
C LYS A 265 -5.76 5.29 -10.22
N ARG A 266 -5.98 3.96 -10.33
CA ARG A 266 -7.08 3.29 -9.61
C ARG A 266 -6.96 3.48 -8.11
N SER A 267 -5.77 3.30 -7.55
CA SER A 267 -5.52 3.53 -6.12
C SER A 267 -5.80 4.98 -5.73
N ILE A 268 -5.27 5.99 -6.44
CA ILE A 268 -5.50 7.41 -6.11
C ILE A 268 -7.01 7.72 -6.11
N LYS A 269 -7.73 7.28 -7.14
CA LYS A 269 -9.18 7.49 -7.26
C LYS A 269 -9.93 6.84 -6.11
N MET A 270 -9.63 5.57 -5.84
CA MET A 270 -10.28 4.79 -4.79
C MET A 270 -10.00 5.36 -3.39
N ILE A 271 -8.77 5.80 -3.11
CA ILE A 271 -8.43 6.47 -1.85
C ILE A 271 -9.29 7.72 -1.65
N ALA A 272 -9.35 8.59 -2.66
CA ALA A 272 -10.15 9.82 -2.59
C ALA A 272 -11.64 9.51 -2.39
N ASP A 273 -12.17 8.52 -3.11
CA ASP A 273 -13.56 8.07 -3.01
C ASP A 273 -13.87 7.48 -1.63
N PHE A 274 -12.97 6.68 -1.05
CA PHE A 274 -13.16 6.08 0.26
C PHE A 274 -13.11 7.13 1.38
N TRP A 275 -12.17 8.08 1.33
CA TRP A 275 -12.13 9.20 2.28
C TRP A 275 -13.40 10.04 2.19
N TYR A 276 -13.82 10.39 0.98
CA TYR A 276 -15.06 11.14 0.75
C TYR A 276 -16.29 10.38 1.24
N THR A 277 -16.41 9.10 0.90
CA THR A 277 -17.51 8.23 1.36
C THR A 277 -17.54 8.13 2.88
N ALA A 278 -16.39 7.99 3.54
CA ALA A 278 -16.32 7.94 4.99
C ALA A 278 -16.81 9.24 5.65
N TRP A 279 -16.50 10.40 5.07
CA TRP A 279 -16.98 11.72 5.50
C TRP A 279 -18.47 11.92 5.23
N VAL A 280 -18.98 11.51 4.05
CA VAL A 280 -20.42 11.58 3.73
C VAL A 280 -21.23 10.71 4.70
N ASP A 281 -20.81 9.46 4.94
CA ASP A 281 -21.47 8.55 5.88
C ASP A 281 -21.38 9.01 7.34
N ALA A 282 -20.49 9.96 7.63
CA ALA A 282 -20.39 10.62 8.92
C ALA A 282 -21.38 11.79 9.09
N GLY A 283 -22.18 12.10 8.08
CA GLY A 283 -23.08 13.25 8.07
C GLY A 283 -22.39 14.55 7.66
N GLN A 284 -21.29 14.45 6.91
CA GLN A 284 -20.57 15.60 6.34
C GLN A 284 -20.18 16.66 7.40
N PRO A 285 -19.52 16.27 8.51
CA PRO A 285 -19.16 17.22 9.55
C PRO A 285 -18.23 18.32 9.02
N ASP A 286 -18.45 19.55 9.46
CA ASP A 286 -17.53 20.67 9.17
C ASP A 286 -16.15 20.40 9.76
N LEU A 287 -15.13 20.40 8.90
CA LEU A 287 -13.73 20.16 9.25
C LEU A 287 -12.96 21.44 9.56
N SER A 288 -13.54 22.61 9.30
CA SER A 288 -12.90 23.91 9.56
C SER A 288 -12.44 24.09 11.02
N PRO A 289 -13.19 23.62 12.05
CA PRO A 289 -12.73 23.70 13.44
C PRO A 289 -11.54 22.78 13.77
N LEU A 290 -11.18 21.86 12.88
CA LEU A 290 -10.07 20.93 13.06
C LEU A 290 -8.76 21.45 12.43
N LEU A 291 -8.83 22.57 11.70
CA LEU A 291 -7.66 23.26 11.17
C LEU A 291 -6.79 23.80 12.32
N ASN A 292 -5.47 23.77 12.17
CA ASN A 292 -4.47 24.22 13.15
C ASN A 292 -4.38 23.43 14.47
N GLN A 293 -4.99 22.24 14.57
CA GLN A 293 -4.65 21.35 15.68
C GLN A 293 -3.22 20.86 15.50
N GLN A 294 -2.32 21.27 16.40
CA GLN A 294 -0.95 20.80 16.40
C GLN A 294 -0.95 19.31 16.76
N LEU A 295 -0.80 18.47 15.73
CA LEU A 295 -0.65 17.04 15.94
C LEU A 295 0.79 16.81 16.36
N GLU A 296 0.98 16.41 17.61
CA GLU A 296 2.26 15.81 17.97
C GLU A 296 2.47 14.61 17.05
N ALA A 297 3.67 14.51 16.46
CA ALA A 297 4.08 13.30 15.78
C ALA A 297 3.79 12.15 16.74
N ASP A 298 3.09 11.12 16.27
CA ASP A 298 2.84 9.94 17.09
C ASP A 298 4.18 9.51 17.66
N ALA A 299 4.33 9.62 18.98
CA ALA A 299 5.43 9.01 19.67
C ALA A 299 5.35 7.55 19.23
N TRP A 300 6.38 7.08 18.52
CA TRP A 300 6.55 5.66 18.28
C TRP A 300 6.61 5.03 19.65
N GLU A 301 5.47 4.60 20.18
CA GLU A 301 5.45 3.71 21.33
C GLU A 301 6.26 2.51 20.88
N SER A 302 7.44 2.36 21.47
CA SER A 302 8.31 1.22 21.22
C SER A 302 7.49 -0.02 21.53
N PHE A 303 6.93 -0.64 20.50
CA PHE A 303 6.23 -1.90 20.65
C PHE A 303 7.22 -2.90 21.25
N SER A 304 6.80 -3.54 22.35
CA SER A 304 7.61 -4.50 23.08
C SER A 304 8.16 -5.56 22.13
N THR A 305 9.48 -5.75 22.14
CA THR A 305 10.24 -6.73 21.37
C THR A 305 10.01 -8.18 21.83
N GLU A 306 8.90 -8.47 22.51
CA GLU A 306 8.62 -9.81 23.00
C GLU A 306 7.98 -10.66 21.90
N LYS A 307 8.87 -11.41 21.23
CA LYS A 307 8.71 -12.34 20.11
C LYS A 307 8.80 -11.69 18.72
N LYS A 308 9.76 -12.22 17.93
CA LYS A 308 9.88 -11.98 16.50
C LYS A 308 8.53 -12.37 15.85
N ILE A 309 7.75 -11.38 15.43
CA ILE A 309 6.50 -11.64 14.72
C ILE A 309 6.90 -12.14 13.34
N GLU A 310 6.47 -13.36 12.99
CA GLU A 310 6.63 -13.89 11.63
C GLU A 310 5.72 -13.09 10.70
N ALA A 311 6.31 -12.20 9.91
CA ALA A 311 5.69 -11.60 8.74
C ALA A 311 6.29 -12.26 7.50
N ARG A 312 5.52 -12.40 6.40
CA ARG A 312 6.05 -12.92 5.14
C ARG A 312 7.26 -12.09 4.69
N ASP A 313 8.33 -12.75 4.26
CA ASP A 313 9.53 -12.07 3.78
C ASP A 313 9.22 -11.38 2.45
N HIS A 314 9.45 -10.07 2.40
CA HIS A 314 9.67 -9.34 1.16
C HIS A 314 11.16 -9.01 1.14
N ASP A 315 11.98 -9.98 0.78
CA ASP A 315 13.39 -9.70 0.53
C ASP A 315 13.47 -8.71 -0.65
N PHE A 316 13.88 -7.48 -0.34
CA PHE A 316 14.09 -6.37 -1.27
C PHE A 316 15.57 -6.25 -1.65
#